data_AF-A0A929FZT0-F1
#
_entry.id   AF-A0A929FZT0-F1
#
_cell.length_a   1.000
_cell.length_b   1.000
_cell.length_c   1.000
_cell.angle_alpha   90.00
_cell.angle_beta   90.00
_cell.angle_gamma   90.00
#
_symmetry.space_group_name_H-M   'P 1'
#
loop_
_entity.id
_entity.type
_entity.pdbx_description
1 polymer ?
#
loop_
_entity_poly.entity_id
_entity_poly.type
_entity_poly.pdbx_seq_one_letter_code
_entity_poly.pdbx_strand_id
1 'polypeptide(L)'
;MEMPRLSAADLPWLAILDQAAGPLAVLDLHGRYVHVNPAGCRLLGRNREELIGRVPADFTHPDDPAVAQSMIDRAIEGPENSFEIEKRYVCSDGSVILALVINSLIRNDNGDPAFFVSQVHDITARREIEKRWQQTMNYAPIGMALLDLDGNFTEVNSKLSQLTGYDRDELLSMTFADITYTADMPATMSAFNDVLEGREEAVGLEKRYRHKNGHPVWVFTRTSVVPDGNDRPSYLVSQFETIGEESLGDRRLAHLALHDPLTGLANRVLLTERLEHDIRDLPRKDHVLAVLLIDVDNLKPTNDRYGHAIGDELLTRAADDMLDAVCAGDTVARLGGDEFVVFGWVTDFADAESFRRKISSTLNTEVALAGHRLSRRASVGLAIAQDSSTSADALLDSADRDMYRRKQDRAQHDSASRSRQDDEPR
;
A
#
# COMPACT_ATOMS: atom_id res chain seq x y z
N MET A 1 -19.59 -51.93 26.70
CA MET A 1 -18.29 -52.15 27.37
C MET A 1 -18.19 -51.08 28.44
N GLU A 2 -18.46 -51.42 29.69
CA GLU A 2 -18.37 -50.46 30.80
C GLU A 2 -16.90 -50.04 30.96
N MET A 3 -16.65 -48.73 30.90
CA MET A 3 -15.32 -48.21 31.23
C MET A 3 -15.04 -48.46 32.71
N PRO A 4 -13.88 -49.04 33.08
CA PRO A 4 -13.56 -49.27 34.48
C PRO A 4 -13.48 -47.93 35.21
N ARG A 5 -14.15 -47.82 36.36
CA ARG A 5 -13.89 -46.73 37.31
C ARG A 5 -12.54 -46.99 37.97
N LEU A 6 -11.48 -46.46 37.39
CA LEU A 6 -10.14 -46.50 37.97
C LEU A 6 -10.04 -45.50 39.14
N SER A 7 -9.59 -45.97 40.30
CA SER A 7 -9.09 -45.13 41.38
C SER A 7 -7.69 -44.62 41.02
N ALA A 8 -7.32 -43.41 41.45
CA ALA A 8 -5.98 -42.87 41.22
C ALA A 8 -4.86 -43.77 41.81
N ALA A 9 -5.17 -44.56 42.83
CA ALA A 9 -4.24 -45.50 43.46
C ALA A 9 -3.95 -46.74 42.58
N ASP A 10 -4.83 -47.09 41.65
CA ASP A 10 -4.72 -48.27 40.77
C ASP A 10 -4.18 -47.91 39.37
N LEU A 11 -3.83 -46.64 39.15
CA LEU A 11 -3.26 -46.21 37.88
C LEU A 11 -1.85 -46.78 37.72
N PRO A 12 -1.53 -47.38 36.55
CA PRO A 12 -0.19 -47.89 36.27
C PRO A 12 0.74 -46.73 35.91
N TRP A 13 1.12 -45.91 36.90
CA TRP A 13 1.87 -44.66 36.70
C TRP A 13 3.11 -44.80 35.82
N LEU A 14 3.88 -45.89 35.98
CA LEU A 14 5.03 -46.18 35.12
C LEU A 14 4.63 -46.39 33.65
N ALA A 15 3.54 -47.12 33.39
CA ALA A 15 3.05 -47.32 32.02
C ALA A 15 2.53 -46.00 31.42
N ILE A 16 1.90 -45.16 32.23
CA ILE A 16 1.44 -43.83 31.80
C ILE A 16 2.64 -42.96 31.39
N LEU A 17 3.69 -42.91 32.22
CA LEU A 17 4.91 -42.16 31.92
C LEU A 17 5.62 -42.72 30.68
N ASP A 18 5.74 -44.04 30.56
CA ASP A 18 6.40 -44.71 29.42
C ASP A 18 5.64 -44.53 28.11
N GLN A 19 4.31 -44.48 28.14
CA GLN A 19 3.47 -44.33 26.94
C GLN A 19 3.13 -42.87 26.63
N ALA A 20 3.53 -41.92 27.48
CA ALA A 20 3.37 -40.51 27.19
C ALA A 20 4.09 -40.14 25.88
N ALA A 21 3.38 -39.42 25.00
CA ALA A 21 3.91 -39.02 23.70
C ALA A 21 5.08 -38.02 23.82
N GLY A 22 5.01 -37.15 24.83
CA GLY A 22 6.02 -36.13 25.10
C GLY A 22 7.24 -36.69 25.88
N PRO A 23 8.43 -36.12 25.68
CA PRO A 23 9.60 -36.38 26.51
C PRO A 23 9.35 -36.04 27.98
N LEU A 24 9.40 -37.06 28.84
CA LEU A 24 9.21 -36.93 30.27
C LEU A 24 10.39 -37.54 31.04
N ALA A 25 10.74 -36.89 32.14
CA ALA A 25 11.67 -37.43 33.11
C ALA A 25 11.16 -37.21 34.53
N VAL A 26 11.52 -38.12 35.43
CA VAL A 26 11.35 -37.96 36.87
C VAL A 26 12.73 -37.80 37.48
N LEU A 27 12.90 -36.79 38.33
CA LEU A 27 14.13 -36.53 39.06
C LEU A 27 13.91 -36.60 40.55
N ASP A 28 14.94 -37.01 41.28
CA ASP A 28 14.97 -36.86 42.73
C ASP A 28 15.15 -35.38 43.14
N LEU A 29 15.08 -35.11 44.44
CA LEU A 29 15.29 -33.77 44.99
C LEU A 29 16.74 -33.26 44.82
N HIS A 30 17.68 -34.12 44.44
CA HIS A 30 19.06 -33.74 44.10
C HIS A 30 19.22 -33.48 42.59
N GLY A 31 18.12 -33.52 41.82
CA GLY A 31 18.11 -33.28 40.38
C GLY A 31 18.71 -34.42 39.56
N ARG A 32 18.77 -35.65 40.08
CA ARG A 32 19.22 -36.83 39.32
C ARG A 32 18.05 -37.54 38.66
N TYR A 33 18.24 -38.01 37.45
CA TYR A 33 17.21 -38.81 36.76
C TYR A 33 16.93 -40.11 37.50
N VAL A 34 15.69 -40.29 37.95
CA VAL A 34 15.15 -41.53 38.51
C VAL A 34 14.42 -42.33 37.44
N HIS A 35 13.79 -41.63 36.49
CA HIS A 35 13.12 -42.24 35.35
C HIS A 35 13.21 -41.31 34.14
N VAL A 36 13.36 -41.88 32.95
CA VAL A 36 13.23 -41.17 31.67
C VAL A 36 12.40 -42.04 30.75
N ASN A 37 11.33 -41.49 30.18
CA ASN A 37 10.46 -42.25 29.29
C ASN A 37 11.12 -42.48 27.92
N PRO A 38 10.59 -43.40 27.09
CA PRO A 38 11.14 -43.67 25.76
C PRO A 38 11.22 -42.44 24.85
N ALA A 39 10.29 -41.48 24.99
CA ALA A 39 10.33 -40.23 24.23
C ALA A 39 11.53 -39.34 24.62
N GLY A 40 11.84 -39.23 25.92
CA GLY A 40 13.03 -38.51 26.40
C GLY A 40 14.35 -39.18 26.00
N CYS A 41 14.40 -40.51 26.03
CA CYS A 41 15.54 -41.26 25.50
C CYS A 41 15.78 -40.98 24.01
N ARG A 42 14.71 -41.02 23.19
CA ARG A 42 14.79 -40.68 21.76
C ARG A 42 15.22 -39.24 21.52
N LEU A 43 14.69 -38.29 22.29
CA LEU A 43 15.03 -36.87 22.17
C LEU A 43 16.54 -36.64 22.38
N LEU A 44 17.13 -37.25 23.40
CA LEU A 44 18.56 -37.10 23.72
C LEU A 44 19.47 -38.06 22.91
N GLY A 45 18.88 -39.01 22.17
CA GLY A 45 19.60 -40.08 21.48
C GLY A 45 20.32 -41.04 22.44
N ARG A 46 19.90 -41.14 23.70
CA ARG A 46 20.57 -41.90 24.76
C ARG A 46 19.67 -42.98 25.32
N ASN A 47 20.28 -44.07 25.77
CA ASN A 47 19.54 -45.13 26.44
C ASN A 47 19.21 -44.71 27.88
N ARG A 48 18.15 -45.30 28.44
CA ARG A 48 17.69 -44.98 29.79
C ARG A 48 18.79 -45.20 30.82
N GLU A 49 19.53 -46.30 30.73
CA GLU A 49 20.60 -46.66 31.67
C GLU A 49 21.76 -45.66 31.68
N GLU A 50 21.97 -44.92 30.58
CA GLU A 50 22.99 -43.88 30.49
C GLU A 50 22.57 -42.58 31.19
N LEU A 51 21.25 -42.38 31.34
CA LEU A 51 20.64 -41.19 31.92
C LEU A 51 20.39 -41.35 33.41
N ILE A 52 19.94 -42.53 33.88
CA ILE A 52 19.60 -42.74 35.29
C ILE A 52 20.79 -42.46 36.22
N GLY A 53 20.53 -41.70 37.29
CA GLY A 53 21.51 -41.29 38.30
C GLY A 53 22.40 -40.09 37.91
N ARG A 54 22.38 -39.71 36.63
CA ARG A 54 23.04 -38.49 36.12
C ARG A 54 22.15 -37.27 36.34
N VAL A 55 22.75 -36.09 36.24
CA VAL A 55 22.04 -34.82 36.32
C VAL A 55 21.83 -34.24 34.92
N PRO A 56 20.75 -33.49 34.65
CA PRO A 56 20.53 -32.85 33.35
C PRO A 56 21.68 -31.95 32.89
N ALA A 57 22.46 -31.39 33.82
CA ALA A 57 23.63 -30.57 33.54
C ALA A 57 24.73 -31.33 32.77
N ASP A 58 24.85 -32.65 32.96
CA ASP A 58 25.83 -33.50 32.25
C ASP A 58 25.57 -33.55 30.73
N PHE A 59 24.34 -33.21 30.31
CA PHE A 59 23.89 -33.22 28.91
C PHE A 59 23.52 -31.83 28.42
N THR A 60 23.70 -30.77 29.21
CA THR A 60 23.39 -29.39 28.83
C THR A 60 24.60 -28.77 28.13
N HIS A 61 24.37 -27.89 27.16
CA HIS A 61 25.45 -27.20 26.44
C HIS A 61 26.31 -26.37 27.43
N PRO A 62 27.66 -26.35 27.30
CA PRO A 62 28.54 -25.68 28.27
C PRO A 62 28.29 -24.18 28.47
N ASP A 63 27.86 -23.49 27.41
CA ASP A 63 27.55 -22.06 27.45
C ASP A 63 26.20 -21.73 28.10
N ASP A 64 25.36 -22.74 28.35
CA ASP A 64 24.07 -22.52 29.00
C ASP A 64 24.23 -22.62 30.53
N PRO A 65 23.58 -21.71 31.28
CA PRO A 65 23.67 -21.74 32.73
C PRO A 65 23.09 -23.05 33.26
N ALA A 66 23.81 -23.66 34.21
CA ALA A 66 23.23 -24.72 35.03
C ALA A 66 21.96 -24.17 35.71
N VAL A 67 20.96 -25.03 35.92
CA VAL A 67 19.76 -24.65 36.66
C VAL A 67 20.18 -24.06 37.99
N ALA A 68 19.84 -22.79 38.24
CA ALA A 68 20.23 -22.11 39.46
C ALA A 68 19.56 -22.80 40.66
N GLN A 69 20.33 -23.11 41.71
CA GLN A 69 19.80 -23.72 42.93
C GLN A 69 18.60 -22.93 43.48
N SER A 70 18.62 -21.60 43.35
CA SER A 70 17.52 -20.73 43.74
C SER A 70 16.20 -20.99 43.01
N MET A 71 16.21 -21.50 41.77
CA MET A 71 14.97 -21.88 41.06
C MET A 71 14.38 -23.17 41.63
N ILE A 72 15.25 -24.12 41.99
CA ILE A 72 14.86 -25.37 42.65
C ILE A 72 14.29 -25.06 44.03
N ASP A 73 15.00 -24.25 44.83
CA ASP A 73 14.57 -23.84 46.16
C ASP A 73 13.21 -23.10 46.11
N ARG A 74 13.03 -22.20 45.13
CA ARG A 74 11.75 -21.52 44.91
C ARG A 74 10.61 -22.47 44.51
N ALA A 75 10.89 -23.53 43.78
CA ALA A 75 9.86 -24.52 43.46
C ALA A 75 9.53 -25.42 44.67
N ILE A 76 10.48 -25.61 45.58
CA ILE A 76 10.30 -26.37 46.84
C ILE A 76 9.56 -25.56 47.89
N GLU A 77 9.88 -24.28 48.05
CA GLU A 77 9.36 -23.43 49.12
C GLU A 77 8.23 -22.51 48.65
N GLY A 78 8.16 -22.21 47.35
CA GLY A 78 7.25 -21.24 46.77
C GLY A 78 5.89 -21.82 46.39
N PRO A 79 4.88 -20.94 46.19
CA PRO A 79 3.50 -21.34 45.94
C PRO A 79 3.27 -22.00 44.56
N GLU A 80 4.17 -21.76 43.59
CA GLU A 80 3.98 -22.17 42.20
C GLU A 80 4.38 -23.63 41.93
N ASN A 81 5.08 -24.30 42.86
CA ASN A 81 5.57 -25.69 42.78
C ASN A 81 6.20 -26.09 41.42
N SER A 82 6.67 -25.13 40.62
CA SER A 82 7.13 -25.37 39.25
C SER A 82 8.03 -24.24 38.76
N PHE A 83 8.81 -24.54 37.72
CA PHE A 83 9.61 -23.55 37.00
C PHE A 83 9.86 -24.00 35.56
N GLU A 84 10.11 -23.04 34.68
CA GLU A 84 10.45 -23.27 33.28
C GLU A 84 11.80 -22.66 32.90
N ILE A 85 12.49 -23.31 31.97
CA ILE A 85 13.79 -22.83 31.46
C ILE A 85 13.98 -23.25 30.01
N GLU A 86 14.41 -22.31 29.17
CA GLU A 86 14.94 -22.62 27.83
C GLU A 86 16.43 -22.93 27.96
N LYS A 87 16.86 -24.10 27.48
CA LYS A 87 18.28 -24.48 27.44
C LYS A 87 18.57 -25.47 26.33
N ARG A 88 19.84 -25.59 25.98
CA ARG A 88 20.37 -26.46 24.95
C ARG A 88 20.81 -27.79 25.53
N TYR A 89 20.30 -28.90 24.99
CA TYR A 89 20.82 -30.23 25.27
C TYR A 89 21.74 -30.71 24.16
N VAL A 90 22.79 -31.44 24.53
CA VAL A 90 23.73 -32.10 23.62
C VAL A 90 23.37 -33.58 23.53
N CYS A 91 22.90 -33.99 22.36
CA CYS A 91 22.52 -35.37 22.06
C CYS A 91 23.76 -36.28 21.98
N SER A 92 23.54 -37.60 21.96
CA SER A 92 24.63 -38.59 21.88
C SER A 92 25.47 -38.49 20.59
N ASP A 93 24.86 -38.05 19.49
CA ASP A 93 25.50 -37.83 18.19
C ASP A 93 26.23 -36.47 18.09
N GLY A 94 26.17 -35.64 19.14
CA GLY A 94 26.76 -34.31 19.19
C GLY A 94 25.86 -33.19 18.65
N SER A 95 24.67 -33.51 18.15
CA SER A 95 23.68 -32.48 17.77
C SER A 95 23.19 -31.71 19.00
N VAL A 96 22.76 -30.47 18.79
CA VAL A 96 22.27 -29.60 19.85
C VAL A 96 20.79 -29.31 19.61
N ILE A 97 19.95 -29.62 20.58
CA ILE A 97 18.54 -29.25 20.58
C ILE A 97 18.32 -28.09 21.54
N LEU A 98 17.49 -27.12 21.15
CA LEU A 98 16.98 -26.10 22.05
C LEU A 98 15.68 -26.60 22.66
N ALA A 99 15.66 -26.74 23.99
CA ALA A 99 14.57 -27.33 24.72
C ALA A 99 13.94 -26.35 25.71
N LEU A 100 12.62 -26.26 25.71
CA LEU A 100 11.86 -25.70 26.82
C LEU A 100 11.61 -26.82 27.84
N VAL A 101 12.21 -26.68 29.02
CA VAL A 101 12.09 -27.65 30.13
C VAL A 101 11.18 -27.08 31.19
N ILE A 102 10.07 -27.76 31.45
CA ILE A 102 9.11 -27.40 32.50
C ILE A 102 9.24 -28.43 33.61
N ASN A 103 9.57 -27.98 34.82
CA ASN A 103 9.72 -28.82 36.00
C ASN A 103 8.58 -28.55 36.97
N SER A 104 7.99 -29.62 37.50
CA SER A 104 6.95 -29.54 38.52
C SER A 104 7.34 -30.41 39.70
N LEU A 105 7.27 -29.85 40.91
CA LEU A 105 7.50 -30.57 42.14
C LEU A 105 6.27 -31.41 42.49
N ILE A 106 6.50 -32.70 42.69
CA ILE A 106 5.53 -33.65 43.21
C ILE A 106 5.80 -33.83 44.70
N ARG A 107 4.74 -33.69 45.50
CA ARG A 107 4.75 -33.93 46.94
C ARG A 107 4.13 -35.29 47.25
N ASN A 108 4.56 -35.91 48.34
CA ASN A 108 3.96 -37.14 48.84
C ASN A 108 2.61 -36.85 49.55
N ASP A 109 1.93 -37.89 50.02
CA ASP A 109 0.64 -37.79 50.73
C ASP A 109 0.73 -36.96 52.03
N ASN A 110 1.94 -36.78 52.59
CA ASN A 110 2.19 -35.97 53.77
C ASN A 110 2.47 -34.50 53.44
N GLY A 111 2.54 -34.13 52.15
CA GLY A 111 2.87 -32.77 51.68
C GLY A 111 4.36 -32.48 51.54
N ASP A 112 5.23 -33.44 51.82
CA ASP A 112 6.68 -33.25 51.69
C ASP A 112 7.11 -33.36 50.22
N PRO A 113 8.10 -32.56 49.77
CA PRO A 113 8.74 -32.72 48.47
C PRO A 113 9.21 -34.17 48.25
N ALA A 114 8.88 -34.76 47.11
CA ALA A 114 9.27 -36.15 46.79
C ALA A 114 10.14 -36.21 45.52
N PHE A 115 9.62 -35.71 44.40
CA PHE A 115 10.29 -35.79 43.10
C PHE A 115 9.98 -34.57 42.24
N PHE A 116 10.77 -34.32 41.21
CA PHE A 116 10.40 -33.44 40.12
C PHE A 116 9.95 -34.25 38.92
N VAL A 117 8.88 -33.80 38.25
CA VAL A 117 8.52 -34.26 36.91
C VAL A 117 8.93 -33.17 35.93
N SER A 118 9.80 -33.53 34.99
CA SER A 118 10.21 -32.66 33.89
C SER A 118 9.50 -33.05 32.61
N GLN A 119 8.98 -32.06 31.92
CA GLN A 119 8.52 -32.16 30.54
C GLN A 119 9.50 -31.39 29.66
N VAL A 120 9.89 -31.98 28.53
CA VAL A 120 10.86 -31.38 27.62
C VAL A 120 10.22 -31.21 26.24
N HIS A 121 10.17 -29.96 25.77
CA HIS A 121 9.69 -29.63 24.43
C HIS A 121 10.87 -29.19 23.56
N ASP A 122 11.09 -29.88 22.45
CA ASP A 122 12.02 -29.43 21.43
C ASP A 122 11.41 -28.22 20.69
N ILE A 123 12.06 -27.07 20.82
CA ILE A 123 11.65 -25.82 20.16
C ILE A 123 12.63 -25.41 19.06
N THR A 124 13.57 -26.28 18.70
CA THR A 124 14.65 -25.99 17.73
C THR A 124 14.07 -25.56 16.39
N ALA A 125 13.23 -26.39 15.77
CA ALA A 125 12.63 -26.08 14.47
C ALA A 125 11.80 -24.79 14.49
N ARG A 126 11.02 -24.56 15.56
CA ARG A 126 10.20 -23.34 15.72
C ARG A 126 11.09 -22.10 15.82
N ARG A 127 12.14 -22.15 16.64
CA ARG A 127 13.08 -21.03 16.82
C ARG A 127 13.93 -20.78 15.57
N GLU A 128 14.30 -21.82 14.83
CA GLU A 128 15.00 -21.67 13.56
C GLU A 128 14.14 -21.00 12.48
N ILE A 129 12.87 -21.38 12.37
CA ILE A 129 11.93 -20.75 11.43
C ILE A 129 11.76 -19.28 11.79
N GLU A 130 11.49 -18.99 13.07
CA GLU A 130 11.35 -17.61 13.57
C GLU A 130 12.60 -16.78 13.28
N LYS A 131 13.78 -17.31 13.61
CA LYS A 131 15.05 -16.61 13.36
C LYS A 131 15.30 -16.40 11.87
N ARG A 132 15.02 -17.39 11.02
CA ARG A 132 15.15 -17.27 9.56
C ARG A 132 14.18 -16.24 9.00
N TRP A 133 12.96 -16.18 9.51
CA TRP A 133 11.97 -15.17 9.12
C TRP A 133 12.45 -13.77 9.50
N GLN A 134 12.86 -13.55 10.76
CA GLN A 134 13.41 -12.28 11.22
C GLN A 134 14.66 -11.85 10.43
N GLN A 135 15.54 -12.81 10.11
CA GLN A 135 16.72 -12.56 9.26
C GLN A 135 16.31 -12.18 7.84
N THR A 136 15.35 -12.88 7.24
CA THR A 136 14.86 -12.58 5.88
C THR A 136 14.29 -11.17 5.81
N MET A 137 13.48 -10.78 6.81
CA MET A 137 12.96 -9.42 6.95
C MET A 137 14.09 -8.40 7.08
N ASN A 138 15.09 -8.64 7.95
CA ASN A 138 16.14 -7.67 8.25
C ASN A 138 17.23 -7.54 7.19
N TYR A 139 17.50 -8.59 6.40
CA TYR A 139 18.46 -8.55 5.29
C TYR A 139 17.83 -8.18 3.96
N ALA A 140 16.51 -7.98 3.90
CA ALA A 140 15.85 -7.46 2.72
C ALA A 140 16.43 -6.08 2.34
N PRO A 141 16.77 -5.84 1.06
CA PRO A 141 17.32 -4.55 0.62
C PRO A 141 16.29 -3.41 0.60
N ILE A 142 15.02 -3.74 0.87
CA ILE A 142 13.86 -2.84 0.85
C ILE A 142 13.25 -2.72 2.24
N GLY A 143 12.52 -1.64 2.51
CA GLY A 143 11.71 -1.53 3.71
C GLY A 143 10.58 -2.55 3.68
N MET A 144 10.29 -3.20 4.80
CA MET A 144 9.19 -4.14 4.94
C MET A 144 8.45 -3.89 6.24
N ALA A 145 7.13 -4.03 6.21
CA ALA A 145 6.29 -4.02 7.39
C ALA A 145 5.12 -5.01 7.28
N LEU A 146 4.68 -5.51 8.43
CA LEU A 146 3.36 -6.08 8.59
C LEU A 146 2.45 -5.03 9.23
N LEU A 147 1.20 -5.00 8.77
CA LEU A 147 0.18 -4.13 9.30
C LEU A 147 -1.04 -4.94 9.70
N ASP A 148 -1.73 -4.54 10.76
CA ASP A 148 -3.07 -5.03 11.02
C ASP A 148 -4.11 -4.40 10.06
N LEU A 149 -5.36 -4.83 10.19
CA LEU A 149 -6.45 -4.36 9.32
C LEU A 149 -6.83 -2.89 9.56
N ASP A 150 -6.40 -2.29 10.66
CA ASP A 150 -6.59 -0.87 10.96
C ASP A 150 -5.40 -0.01 10.46
N GLY A 151 -4.35 -0.65 9.95
CA GLY A 151 -3.18 0.01 9.41
C GLY A 151 -2.10 0.34 10.44
N ASN A 152 -2.17 -0.24 11.64
CA ASN A 152 -1.10 -0.14 12.64
C ASN A 152 0.08 -1.02 12.23
N PHE A 153 1.31 -0.55 12.43
CA PHE A 153 2.49 -1.38 12.20
C PHE A 153 2.62 -2.43 13.30
N THR A 154 2.67 -3.70 12.93
CA THR A 154 2.83 -4.82 13.88
C THR A 154 4.23 -5.43 13.85
N GLU A 155 4.89 -5.34 12.70
CA GLU A 155 6.29 -5.72 12.49
C GLU A 155 6.92 -4.78 11.48
N VAL A 156 8.19 -4.40 11.69
CA VAL A 156 8.96 -3.58 10.74
C VAL A 156 10.39 -4.08 10.69
N ASN A 157 11.01 -4.02 9.51
CA ASN A 157 12.42 -4.34 9.35
C ASN A 157 13.34 -3.12 9.55
N SER A 158 14.63 -3.38 9.74
CA SER A 158 15.64 -2.32 9.93
C SER A 158 15.71 -1.32 8.77
N LYS A 159 15.38 -1.75 7.54
CA LYS A 159 15.44 -0.91 6.36
C LYS A 159 14.34 0.15 6.33
N LEU A 160 13.14 -0.17 6.80
CA LEU A 160 12.06 0.81 6.94
C LEU A 160 12.38 1.86 8.01
N SER A 161 12.97 1.45 9.13
CA SER A 161 13.46 2.38 10.15
C SER A 161 14.51 3.34 9.60
N GLN A 162 15.48 2.84 8.83
CA GLN A 162 16.48 3.69 8.17
C GLN A 162 15.85 4.67 7.16
N LEU A 163 14.84 4.21 6.41
CA LEU A 163 14.16 5.00 5.38
C LEU A 163 13.37 6.16 6.00
N THR A 164 12.66 5.91 7.10
CA THR A 164 11.75 6.89 7.72
C THR A 164 12.38 7.67 8.86
N GLY A 165 13.50 7.18 9.41
CA GLY A 165 14.20 7.76 10.55
C GLY A 165 13.57 7.46 11.91
N TYR A 166 12.42 6.77 11.95
CA TYR A 166 11.81 6.27 13.18
C TYR A 166 12.45 4.94 13.59
N ASP A 167 12.65 4.75 14.88
CA ASP A 167 13.07 3.44 15.38
C ASP A 167 11.90 2.44 15.33
N ARG A 168 12.21 1.16 15.60
CA ARG A 168 11.22 0.08 15.53
C ARG A 168 10.08 0.30 16.52
N ASP A 169 10.40 0.68 17.76
CA ASP A 169 9.38 0.78 18.81
C ASP A 169 8.47 1.99 18.58
N GLU A 170 9.02 3.09 18.03
CA GLU A 170 8.23 4.22 17.53
C GLU A 170 7.29 3.79 16.42
N LEU A 171 7.79 3.11 15.37
CA LEU A 171 6.95 2.67 14.25
C LEU A 171 5.83 1.74 14.72
N LEU A 172 6.10 0.81 15.64
CA LEU A 172 5.10 -0.10 16.20
C LEU A 172 4.02 0.61 17.04
N SER A 173 4.24 1.87 17.42
CA SER A 173 3.24 2.69 18.10
C SER A 173 2.45 3.61 17.14
N MET A 174 2.69 3.49 15.84
CA MET A 174 2.14 4.35 14.79
C MET A 174 1.33 3.55 13.76
N THR A 175 0.59 4.28 12.96
CA THR A 175 -0.10 3.82 11.76
C THR A 175 0.60 4.30 10.50
N PHE A 176 0.32 3.67 9.35
CA PHE A 176 0.81 4.21 8.08
C PHE A 176 0.32 5.65 7.82
N ALA A 177 -0.83 6.04 8.39
CA ALA A 177 -1.41 7.36 8.22
C ALA A 177 -0.61 8.43 8.95
N ASP A 178 -0.05 8.13 10.12
CA ASP A 178 0.75 9.07 10.93
C ASP A 178 2.01 9.55 10.19
N ILE A 179 2.59 8.68 9.37
CA ILE A 179 3.78 8.98 8.58
C ILE A 179 3.46 9.34 7.12
N THR A 180 2.20 9.37 6.70
CA THR A 180 1.81 9.79 5.33
C THR A 180 1.44 11.28 5.29
N TYR A 181 1.78 11.96 4.19
CA TYR A 181 1.35 13.35 4.00
C TYR A 181 -0.15 13.45 3.68
N THR A 182 -0.83 14.46 4.22
CA THR A 182 -2.29 14.67 4.06
C THR A 182 -2.74 14.68 2.60
N ALA A 183 -1.95 15.27 1.70
CA ALA A 183 -2.26 15.33 0.28
C ALA A 183 -2.23 13.95 -0.41
N ASP A 184 -1.49 12.99 0.12
CA ASP A 184 -1.36 11.64 -0.44
C ASP A 184 -2.36 10.66 0.23
N MET A 185 -3.13 11.14 1.23
CA MET A 185 -4.02 10.28 2.01
C MET A 185 -5.24 9.75 1.26
N PRO A 186 -5.95 10.55 0.44
CA PRO A 186 -7.10 10.04 -0.31
C PRO A 186 -6.74 8.84 -1.20
N ALA A 187 -5.63 8.93 -1.94
CA ALA A 187 -5.15 7.84 -2.79
C ALA A 187 -4.69 6.63 -1.96
N THR A 188 -4.00 6.87 -0.84
CA THR A 188 -3.56 5.80 0.07
C THR A 188 -4.73 5.03 0.67
N MET A 189 -5.78 5.73 1.13
CA MET A 189 -6.95 5.10 1.71
C MET A 189 -7.77 4.31 0.68
N SER A 190 -7.89 4.83 -0.55
CA SER A 190 -8.53 4.09 -1.64
C SER A 190 -7.79 2.76 -1.88
N ALA A 191 -6.47 2.84 -2.09
CA ALA A 191 -5.62 1.67 -2.31
C ALA A 191 -5.69 0.65 -1.16
N PHE A 192 -5.69 1.12 0.09
CA PHE A 192 -5.80 0.29 1.28
C PHE A 192 -7.15 -0.46 1.32
N ASN A 193 -8.26 0.24 1.05
CA ASN A 193 -9.58 -0.36 1.00
C ASN A 193 -9.73 -1.35 -0.16
N ASP A 194 -9.14 -1.07 -1.32
CA ASP A 194 -9.18 -1.97 -2.48
C ASP A 194 -8.54 -3.33 -2.19
N VAL A 195 -7.43 -3.33 -1.45
CA VAL A 195 -6.75 -4.56 -1.01
C VAL A 195 -7.55 -5.27 0.10
N LEU A 196 -8.07 -4.54 1.08
CA LEU A 196 -8.86 -5.13 2.18
C LEU A 196 -10.17 -5.76 1.72
N GLU A 197 -10.85 -5.13 0.76
CA GLU A 197 -12.13 -5.61 0.22
C GLU A 197 -11.93 -6.69 -0.87
N GLY A 198 -10.68 -7.05 -1.18
CA GLY A 198 -10.35 -8.06 -2.19
C GLY A 198 -10.68 -7.63 -3.62
N ARG A 199 -10.77 -6.32 -3.89
CA ARG A 199 -10.89 -5.80 -5.27
C ARG A 199 -9.59 -5.99 -6.04
N GLU A 200 -8.47 -5.89 -5.34
CA GLU A 200 -7.11 -6.07 -5.87
C GLU A 200 -6.31 -6.99 -4.94
N GLU A 201 -5.55 -7.94 -5.49
CA GLU A 201 -4.67 -8.82 -4.69
C GLU A 201 -3.49 -8.04 -4.09
N ALA A 202 -3.02 -7.02 -4.80
CA ALA A 202 -1.95 -6.14 -4.36
C ALA A 202 -2.05 -4.77 -5.05
N VAL A 203 -1.77 -3.69 -4.31
CA VAL A 203 -1.75 -2.33 -4.86
C VAL A 203 -0.37 -1.70 -4.70
N GLY A 204 0.10 -1.06 -5.77
CA GLY A 204 1.30 -0.23 -5.80
C GLY A 204 0.95 1.25 -5.81
N LEU A 205 1.56 2.05 -4.95
CA LEU A 205 1.31 3.49 -4.87
C LEU A 205 2.60 4.26 -4.63
N GLU A 206 2.77 5.36 -5.36
CA GLU A 206 3.82 6.36 -5.12
C GLU A 206 3.28 7.44 -4.20
N LYS A 207 3.95 7.67 -3.08
CA LYS A 207 3.53 8.65 -2.09
C LYS A 207 4.73 9.19 -1.30
N ARG A 208 4.48 10.23 -0.50
CA ARG A 208 5.47 10.80 0.42
C ARG A 208 5.22 10.31 1.84
N TYR A 209 6.29 9.80 2.44
CA TYR A 209 6.38 9.63 3.88
C TYR A 209 7.07 10.81 4.55
N ARG A 210 6.65 11.11 5.77
CA ARG A 210 7.24 12.12 6.63
C ARG A 210 8.37 11.48 7.41
N HIS A 211 9.61 11.86 7.09
CA HIS A 211 10.75 11.45 7.90
C HIS A 211 10.62 12.01 9.32
N LYS A 212 11.20 11.34 10.33
CA LYS A 212 11.26 11.83 11.73
C LYS A 212 11.79 13.26 11.88
N ASN A 213 12.69 13.65 10.98
CA ASN A 213 13.28 14.98 10.90
C ASN A 213 12.44 16.00 10.09
N GLY A 214 11.22 15.63 9.68
CA GLY A 214 10.24 16.51 9.04
C GLY A 214 10.31 16.65 7.52
N HIS A 215 11.38 16.18 6.86
CA HIS A 215 11.49 16.22 5.40
C HIS A 215 10.69 15.08 4.73
N PRO A 216 10.26 15.23 3.46
CA PRO A 216 9.58 14.17 2.73
C PRO A 216 10.56 13.10 2.23
N VAL A 217 10.14 11.84 2.28
CA VAL A 217 10.80 10.70 1.65
C VAL A 217 9.83 10.10 0.65
N TRP A 218 10.20 10.12 -0.62
CA TRP A 218 9.39 9.53 -1.67
C TRP A 218 9.54 8.03 -1.68
N VAL A 219 8.41 7.34 -1.59
CA VAL A 219 8.34 5.90 -1.50
C VAL A 219 7.40 5.35 -2.56
N PHE A 220 7.83 4.27 -3.20
CA PHE A 220 6.93 3.35 -3.86
C PHE A 220 6.56 2.26 -2.87
N THR A 221 5.27 2.15 -2.57
CA THR A 221 4.74 1.16 -1.64
C THR A 221 3.97 0.10 -2.39
N ARG A 222 4.31 -1.17 -2.20
CA ARG A 222 3.50 -2.30 -2.67
C ARG A 222 2.91 -3.03 -1.48
N THR A 223 1.59 -3.11 -1.44
CA THR A 223 0.84 -3.67 -0.31
C THR A 223 -0.07 -4.80 -0.79
N SER A 224 -0.06 -5.93 -0.08
CA SER A 224 -0.93 -7.08 -0.34
C SER A 224 -1.56 -7.57 0.95
N VAL A 225 -2.79 -8.07 0.88
CA VAL A 225 -3.48 -8.73 2.01
C VAL A 225 -3.02 -10.17 2.13
N VAL A 226 -2.84 -10.65 3.36
CA VAL A 226 -2.61 -12.06 3.66
C VAL A 226 -3.87 -12.62 4.32
N PRO A 227 -4.51 -13.65 3.73
CA PRO A 227 -5.67 -14.27 4.32
C PRO A 227 -5.33 -15.22 5.48
N ASP A 228 -6.30 -15.48 6.35
CA ASP A 228 -6.26 -16.53 7.35
C ASP A 228 -6.62 -17.92 6.75
N GLY A 229 -6.69 -18.96 7.59
CA GLY A 229 -7.06 -20.31 7.16
C GLY A 229 -8.50 -20.46 6.65
N ASN A 230 -9.33 -19.41 6.76
CA ASN A 230 -10.72 -19.35 6.29
C ASN A 230 -10.89 -18.32 5.16
N ASP A 231 -9.80 -17.90 4.50
CA ASP A 231 -9.79 -16.96 3.37
C ASP A 231 -10.27 -15.53 3.73
N ARG A 232 -10.15 -15.14 5.01
CA ARG A 232 -10.48 -13.79 5.47
C ARG A 232 -9.21 -12.95 5.62
N PRO A 233 -9.25 -11.63 5.33
CA PRO A 233 -8.12 -10.74 5.60
C PRO A 233 -7.61 -10.89 7.05
N SER A 234 -6.32 -11.20 7.21
CA SER A 234 -5.68 -11.38 8.53
C SER A 234 -4.75 -10.22 8.86
N TYR A 235 -3.84 -9.90 7.93
CA TYR A 235 -2.90 -8.79 8.04
C TYR A 235 -2.44 -8.36 6.64
N LEU A 236 -1.75 -7.23 6.54
CA LEU A 236 -1.17 -6.76 5.29
C LEU A 236 0.35 -6.87 5.33
N VAL A 237 0.95 -7.15 4.18
CA VAL A 237 2.40 -7.05 3.95
C VAL A 237 2.65 -5.85 3.07
N SER A 238 3.46 -4.91 3.54
CA SER A 238 3.87 -3.73 2.78
C SER A 238 5.37 -3.73 2.53
N GLN A 239 5.75 -3.43 1.29
CA GLN A 239 7.12 -3.27 0.82
C GLN A 239 7.35 -1.83 0.41
N PHE A 240 8.50 -1.28 0.78
CA PHE A 240 8.83 0.14 0.62
C PHE A 240 10.17 0.30 -0.08
N GLU A 241 10.14 0.95 -1.24
CA GLU A 241 11.34 1.34 -1.97
C GLU A 241 11.42 2.86 -2.05
N THR A 242 12.59 3.42 -1.73
CA THR A 242 12.86 4.83 -1.99
C THR A 242 12.91 5.08 -3.49
N ILE A 243 12.12 6.03 -3.96
CA ILE A 243 12.23 6.54 -5.32
C ILE A 243 13.33 7.60 -5.27
N GLY A 244 14.45 7.35 -5.96
CA GLY A 244 15.54 8.32 -6.04
C GLY A 244 15.05 9.66 -6.62
N GLU A 245 15.66 10.77 -6.18
CA GLU A 245 15.34 12.12 -6.68
C GLU A 245 15.41 12.20 -8.23
N GLU A 246 16.27 11.39 -8.84
CA GLU A 246 16.46 11.29 -10.29
C GLU A 246 15.24 10.68 -11.00
N SER A 247 14.66 9.57 -10.50
CA SER A 247 13.45 8.97 -11.07
C SER A 247 12.21 9.86 -10.91
N LEU A 248 12.17 10.69 -9.87
CA LEU A 248 11.15 11.71 -9.69
C LEU A 248 11.33 12.86 -10.69
N GLY A 249 12.58 13.23 -10.96
CA GLY A 249 12.95 14.14 -12.04
C GLY A 249 12.45 13.62 -13.38
N ASP A 250 12.81 12.40 -13.75
CA ASP A 250 12.48 11.82 -15.06
C ASP A 250 10.96 11.63 -15.26
N ARG A 251 10.22 11.24 -14.22
CA ARG A 251 8.75 11.07 -14.33
C ARG A 251 7.97 12.36 -14.19
N ARG A 252 8.43 13.32 -13.38
CA ARG A 252 7.88 14.68 -13.36
C ARG A 252 8.20 15.39 -14.67
N LEU A 253 9.39 15.20 -15.24
CA LEU A 253 9.75 15.67 -16.57
C LEU A 253 8.91 15.00 -17.64
N ALA A 254 8.66 13.68 -17.57
CA ALA A 254 7.77 12.99 -18.51
C ALA A 254 6.33 13.51 -18.41
N HIS A 255 5.81 13.74 -17.20
CA HIS A 255 4.50 14.33 -16.99
C HIS A 255 4.44 15.79 -17.48
N LEU A 256 5.43 16.64 -17.16
CA LEU A 256 5.53 18.01 -17.69
C LEU A 256 5.79 18.04 -19.20
N ALA A 257 6.43 17.01 -19.76
CA ALA A 257 6.68 16.88 -21.20
C ALA A 257 5.41 16.50 -21.97
N LEU A 258 4.40 15.94 -21.30
CA LEU A 258 3.15 15.48 -21.92
C LEU A 258 1.89 16.22 -21.44
N HIS A 259 1.97 17.00 -20.36
CA HIS A 259 0.85 17.74 -19.76
C HIS A 259 1.14 19.24 -19.58
N ASP A 260 0.09 20.05 -19.65
CA ASP A 260 0.15 21.49 -19.38
C ASP A 260 0.30 21.73 -17.86
N PRO A 261 1.31 22.50 -17.40
CA PRO A 261 1.60 22.64 -15.97
C PRO A 261 0.57 23.45 -15.19
N LEU A 262 -0.29 24.24 -15.88
CA LEU A 262 -1.31 25.04 -15.22
C LEU A 262 -2.64 24.28 -15.11
N THR A 263 -3.05 23.57 -16.16
CA THR A 263 -4.35 22.91 -16.22
C THR A 263 -4.30 21.39 -15.99
N GLY A 264 -3.13 20.76 -16.09
CA GLY A 264 -2.95 19.30 -16.00
C GLY A 264 -3.45 18.52 -17.22
N LEU A 265 -4.03 19.21 -18.22
CA LEU A 265 -4.50 18.61 -19.47
C LEU A 265 -3.33 18.10 -20.31
N ALA A 266 -3.62 17.30 -21.34
CA ALA A 266 -2.61 16.95 -22.34
C ALA A 266 -2.02 18.22 -22.97
N ASN A 267 -0.70 18.26 -23.16
CA ASN A 267 -0.05 19.35 -23.89
C ASN A 267 0.01 19.02 -25.40
N ARG A 268 0.65 19.89 -26.18
CA ARG A 268 0.79 19.72 -27.63
C ARG A 268 1.40 18.37 -28.04
N VAL A 269 2.37 17.85 -27.30
CA VAL A 269 3.05 16.58 -27.62
C VAL A 269 2.07 15.41 -27.51
N LEU A 270 1.41 15.29 -26.35
CA LEU A 270 0.45 14.20 -26.11
C LEU A 270 -0.81 14.33 -26.97
N LEU A 271 -1.25 15.55 -27.26
CA LEU A 271 -2.34 15.81 -28.20
C LEU A 271 -2.03 15.25 -29.58
N THR A 272 -0.88 15.60 -30.17
CA THR A 272 -0.51 15.15 -31.51
C THR A 272 -0.41 13.63 -31.56
N GLU A 273 0.21 13.00 -30.55
CA GLU A 273 0.33 11.55 -30.48
C GLU A 273 -1.03 10.84 -30.49
N ARG A 274 -1.97 11.28 -29.63
CA ARG A 274 -3.31 10.69 -29.55
C ARG A 274 -4.15 10.98 -30.79
N LEU A 275 -4.07 12.19 -31.33
CA LEU A 275 -4.83 12.57 -32.52
C LEU A 275 -4.37 11.78 -33.75
N GLU A 276 -3.06 11.62 -33.94
CA GLU A 276 -2.52 10.77 -35.01
C GLU A 276 -2.86 9.29 -34.84
N HIS A 277 -2.96 8.81 -33.60
CA HIS A 277 -3.40 7.46 -33.30
C HIS A 277 -4.86 7.26 -33.73
N ASP A 278 -5.77 8.16 -33.34
CA ASP A 278 -7.19 8.05 -33.67
C ASP A 278 -7.44 8.22 -35.17
N ILE A 279 -6.71 9.10 -35.86
CA ILE A 279 -6.78 9.23 -37.33
C ILE A 279 -6.40 7.92 -38.04
N ARG A 280 -5.39 7.20 -37.53
CA ARG A 280 -4.98 5.90 -38.10
C ARG A 280 -6.06 4.83 -37.95
N ASP A 281 -6.93 4.95 -36.95
CA ASP A 281 -8.02 4.01 -36.68
C ASP A 281 -9.35 4.36 -37.36
N LEU A 282 -9.46 5.52 -38.02
CA LEU A 282 -10.64 5.91 -38.83
C LEU A 282 -11.12 4.84 -39.83
N PRO A 283 -10.27 4.05 -40.52
CA PRO A 283 -10.74 3.04 -41.47
C PRO A 283 -11.52 1.88 -40.85
N ARG A 284 -11.57 1.79 -39.50
CA ARG A 284 -12.08 0.62 -38.75
C ARG A 284 -13.39 0.87 -38.01
N LYS A 285 -13.93 2.09 -38.01
CA LYS A 285 -15.13 2.47 -37.24
C LYS A 285 -16.15 3.17 -38.15
N ASP A 286 -17.44 2.84 -38.02
CA ASP A 286 -18.57 3.57 -38.62
C ASP A 286 -18.83 4.91 -37.89
N HIS A 287 -17.77 5.64 -37.55
CA HIS A 287 -17.79 6.89 -36.77
C HIS A 287 -16.83 7.88 -37.42
N VAL A 288 -17.03 9.15 -37.14
CA VAL A 288 -16.16 10.24 -37.58
C VAL A 288 -15.42 10.82 -36.38
N LEU A 289 -14.22 11.33 -36.60
CA LEU A 289 -13.43 11.98 -35.56
C LEU A 289 -13.73 13.48 -35.61
N ALA A 290 -14.34 14.03 -34.55
CA ALA A 290 -14.59 15.45 -34.42
C ALA A 290 -13.47 16.12 -33.63
N VAL A 291 -12.88 17.18 -34.19
CA VAL A 291 -11.83 17.97 -33.57
C VAL A 291 -12.32 19.40 -33.38
N LEU A 292 -12.31 19.87 -32.14
CA LEU A 292 -12.71 21.20 -31.73
C LEU A 292 -11.47 22.01 -31.34
N LEU A 293 -11.25 23.15 -31.98
CA LEU A 293 -10.28 24.14 -31.54
C LEU A 293 -11.01 25.26 -30.80
N ILE A 294 -10.50 25.61 -29.64
CA ILE A 294 -11.16 26.51 -28.69
C ILE A 294 -10.18 27.60 -28.29
N ASP A 295 -10.61 28.85 -28.40
CA ASP A 295 -9.88 30.02 -27.92
C ASP A 295 -10.73 30.73 -26.85
N VAL A 296 -10.16 30.91 -25.65
CA VAL A 296 -10.80 31.66 -24.56
C VAL A 296 -10.64 33.16 -24.83
N ASP A 297 -11.72 33.79 -25.26
CA ASP A 297 -11.71 35.18 -25.68
C ASP A 297 -11.36 36.13 -24.52
N ASN A 298 -10.62 37.20 -24.82
CA ASN A 298 -10.30 38.30 -23.88
C ASN A 298 -9.51 37.89 -22.62
N LEU A 299 -8.69 36.82 -22.68
CA LEU A 299 -7.80 36.47 -21.57
C LEU A 299 -6.83 37.61 -21.22
N LYS A 300 -6.19 38.22 -22.21
CA LYS A 300 -5.21 39.31 -21.99
C LYS A 300 -5.82 40.53 -21.29
N PRO A 301 -6.94 41.14 -21.76
CA PRO A 301 -7.62 42.20 -21.01
C PRO A 301 -8.05 41.80 -19.60
N THR A 302 -8.42 40.53 -19.39
CA THR A 302 -8.78 40.01 -18.06
C THR A 302 -7.55 40.00 -17.14
N ASN A 303 -6.40 39.52 -17.63
CA ASN A 303 -5.13 39.55 -16.92
C ASN A 303 -4.67 40.97 -16.60
N ASP A 304 -4.78 41.89 -17.56
CA ASP A 304 -4.39 43.28 -17.37
C ASP A 304 -5.25 43.99 -16.30
N ARG A 305 -6.51 43.58 -16.14
CA ARG A 305 -7.46 44.18 -15.20
C ARG A 305 -7.46 43.52 -13.81
N TYR A 306 -7.35 42.20 -13.75
CA TYR A 306 -7.56 41.41 -12.53
C TYR A 306 -6.30 40.68 -12.07
N GLY A 307 -5.22 40.71 -12.85
CA GLY A 307 -3.97 40.03 -12.58
C GLY A 307 -3.94 38.60 -13.13
N HIS A 308 -2.72 38.09 -13.34
CA HIS A 308 -2.46 36.77 -13.91
C HIS A 308 -3.08 35.62 -13.11
N ALA A 309 -3.16 35.72 -11.78
CA ALA A 309 -3.75 34.69 -10.94
C ALA A 309 -5.23 34.42 -11.28
N ILE A 310 -6.00 35.46 -11.62
CA ILE A 310 -7.42 35.33 -12.00
C ILE A 310 -7.55 34.75 -13.41
N GLY A 311 -6.64 35.08 -14.34
CA GLY A 311 -6.62 34.42 -15.65
C GLY A 311 -6.22 32.96 -15.57
N ASP A 312 -5.28 32.63 -14.69
CA ASP A 312 -4.89 31.23 -14.44
C ASP A 312 -6.07 30.44 -13.89
N GLU A 313 -6.80 30.99 -12.90
CA GLU A 313 -8.02 30.37 -12.35
C GLU A 313 -9.12 30.24 -13.42
N LEU A 314 -9.26 31.22 -14.32
CA LEU A 314 -10.20 31.18 -15.44
C LEU A 314 -9.88 30.02 -16.41
N LEU A 315 -8.60 29.80 -16.69
CA LEU A 315 -8.12 28.73 -17.57
C LEU A 315 -8.25 27.36 -16.93
N THR A 316 -7.89 27.22 -15.66
CA THR A 316 -8.10 25.97 -14.89
C THR A 316 -9.58 25.63 -14.82
N ARG A 317 -10.45 26.62 -14.56
CA ARG A 317 -11.89 26.39 -14.54
C ARG A 317 -12.44 25.99 -15.91
N ALA A 318 -11.92 26.56 -16.99
CA ALA A 318 -12.30 26.17 -18.34
C ALA A 318 -11.88 24.73 -18.67
N ALA A 319 -10.70 24.31 -18.20
CA ALA A 319 -10.23 22.94 -18.33
C ALA A 319 -11.16 21.94 -17.62
N ASP A 320 -11.51 22.21 -16.36
CA ASP A 320 -12.41 21.36 -15.57
C ASP A 320 -13.78 21.24 -16.24
N ASP A 321 -14.36 22.37 -16.65
CA ASP A 321 -15.68 22.36 -17.29
C ASP A 321 -15.67 21.61 -18.65
N MET A 322 -14.54 21.59 -19.37
CA MET A 322 -14.39 20.76 -20.58
C MET A 322 -14.30 19.27 -20.25
N LEU A 323 -13.52 18.90 -19.24
CA LEU A 323 -13.39 17.51 -18.79
C LEU A 323 -14.75 16.94 -18.34
N ASP A 324 -15.54 17.73 -17.62
CA ASP A 324 -16.90 17.34 -17.19
C ASP A 324 -17.89 17.20 -18.37
N ALA A 325 -17.63 17.89 -19.48
CA ALA A 325 -18.49 17.89 -20.65
C ALA A 325 -18.19 16.77 -21.66
N VAL A 326 -17.08 16.05 -21.51
CA VAL A 326 -16.65 14.99 -22.45
C VAL A 326 -16.78 13.59 -21.85
N CYS A 327 -16.72 12.56 -22.69
CA CYS A 327 -16.77 11.16 -22.24
C CYS A 327 -15.35 10.60 -21.97
N ALA A 328 -15.25 9.47 -21.26
CA ALA A 328 -13.97 8.86 -20.85
C ALA A 328 -13.04 8.43 -22.01
N GLY A 329 -13.51 8.44 -23.25
CA GLY A 329 -12.72 8.16 -24.46
C GLY A 329 -12.27 9.39 -25.24
N ASP A 330 -12.77 10.58 -24.88
CA ASP A 330 -12.42 11.84 -25.54
C ASP A 330 -11.13 12.40 -24.95
N THR A 331 -10.43 13.25 -25.70
CA THR A 331 -9.21 13.92 -25.24
C THR A 331 -9.41 15.42 -25.17
N VAL A 332 -9.00 16.01 -24.05
CA VAL A 332 -8.92 17.46 -23.81
C VAL A 332 -7.47 17.85 -23.64
N ALA A 333 -7.02 18.84 -24.40
CA ALA A 333 -5.64 19.31 -24.40
C ALA A 333 -5.57 20.85 -24.37
N ARG A 334 -4.46 21.38 -23.86
CA ARG A 334 -4.12 22.80 -23.94
C ARG A 334 -2.86 22.99 -24.79
N LEU A 335 -2.96 23.82 -25.82
CA LEU A 335 -1.86 24.11 -26.73
C LEU A 335 -0.91 25.18 -26.18
N GLY A 336 -1.43 26.05 -25.32
CA GLY A 336 -0.73 27.16 -24.68
C GLY A 336 -1.62 28.40 -24.64
N GLY A 337 -1.33 29.34 -23.72
CA GLY A 337 -2.11 30.59 -23.63
C GLY A 337 -3.60 30.33 -23.38
N ASP A 338 -4.46 30.83 -24.24
CA ASP A 338 -5.92 30.69 -24.24
C ASP A 338 -6.44 29.57 -25.16
N GLU A 339 -5.57 28.78 -25.79
CA GLU A 339 -5.94 27.77 -26.79
C GLU A 339 -6.07 26.35 -26.22
N PHE A 340 -7.21 25.72 -26.49
CA PHE A 340 -7.53 24.35 -26.11
C PHE A 340 -7.99 23.54 -27.32
N VAL A 341 -7.81 22.22 -27.25
CA VAL A 341 -8.31 21.27 -28.23
C VAL A 341 -9.12 20.20 -27.52
N VAL A 342 -10.29 19.88 -28.06
CA VAL A 342 -11.10 18.74 -27.64
C VAL A 342 -11.36 17.87 -28.85
N PHE A 343 -11.13 16.57 -28.77
CA PHE A 343 -11.50 15.67 -29.85
C PHE A 343 -12.01 14.33 -29.34
N GLY A 344 -12.86 13.70 -30.14
CA GLY A 344 -13.56 12.47 -29.78
C GLY A 344 -14.29 11.85 -30.96
N TRP A 345 -14.76 10.62 -30.76
CA TRP A 345 -15.50 9.85 -31.75
C TRP A 345 -16.99 10.22 -31.71
N VAL A 346 -17.54 10.61 -32.85
CA VAL A 346 -18.97 10.96 -32.99
C VAL A 346 -19.58 10.20 -34.17
N THR A 347 -20.91 10.06 -34.19
CA THR A 347 -21.56 9.21 -35.20
C THR A 347 -21.58 9.84 -36.59
N ASP A 348 -21.80 11.15 -36.67
CA ASP A 348 -21.90 11.88 -37.93
C ASP A 348 -21.62 13.39 -37.77
N PHE A 349 -21.83 14.15 -38.85
CA PHE A 349 -21.66 15.61 -38.86
C PHE A 349 -22.62 16.34 -37.91
N ALA A 350 -23.86 15.86 -37.78
CA ALA A 350 -24.86 16.51 -36.92
C ALA A 350 -24.54 16.29 -35.44
N ASP A 351 -23.99 15.13 -35.10
CA ASP A 351 -23.48 14.81 -33.77
C ASP A 351 -22.23 15.64 -33.45
N ALA A 352 -21.31 15.80 -34.40
CA ALA A 352 -20.13 16.68 -34.27
C ALA A 352 -20.52 18.15 -33.96
N GLU A 353 -21.54 18.67 -34.65
CA GLU A 353 -22.04 20.03 -34.41
C GLU A 353 -22.80 20.15 -33.08
N SER A 354 -23.43 19.07 -32.62
CA SER A 354 -24.04 18.99 -31.29
C SER A 354 -22.99 18.96 -30.19
N PHE A 355 -21.90 18.23 -30.39
CA PHE A 355 -20.73 18.21 -29.51
C PHE A 355 -20.09 19.59 -29.41
N ARG A 356 -19.85 20.27 -30.55
CA ARG A 356 -19.38 21.66 -30.59
C ARG A 356 -20.28 22.61 -29.79
N ARG A 357 -21.61 22.52 -29.98
CA ARG A 357 -22.58 23.36 -29.25
C ARG A 357 -22.55 23.10 -27.76
N LYS A 358 -22.45 21.85 -27.33
CA LYS A 358 -22.32 21.48 -25.91
C LYS A 358 -21.11 22.18 -25.30
N ILE A 359 -19.92 21.97 -25.86
CA ILE A 359 -18.67 22.59 -25.37
C ILE A 359 -18.77 24.12 -25.39
N SER A 360 -19.29 24.70 -26.47
CA SER A 360 -19.48 26.15 -26.59
C SER A 360 -20.42 26.70 -25.50
N SER A 361 -21.53 26.03 -25.21
CA SER A 361 -22.48 26.45 -24.16
C SER A 361 -21.90 26.34 -22.76
N THR A 362 -21.06 25.33 -22.49
CA THR A 362 -20.37 25.15 -21.21
C THR A 362 -19.38 26.29 -20.95
N LEU A 363 -18.65 26.71 -21.99
CA LEU A 363 -17.60 27.71 -21.86
C LEU A 363 -18.10 29.16 -21.89
N ASN A 364 -19.20 29.43 -22.60
CA ASN A 364 -19.79 30.77 -22.70
C ASN A 364 -20.79 31.03 -21.55
N THR A 365 -20.28 31.09 -20.32
CA THR A 365 -21.07 31.27 -19.09
C THR A 365 -20.49 32.35 -18.19
N GLU A 366 -21.27 32.82 -17.20
CA GLU A 366 -20.72 33.62 -16.12
C GLU A 366 -20.05 32.72 -15.08
N VAL A 367 -18.79 33.04 -14.76
CA VAL A 367 -18.00 32.33 -13.76
C VAL A 367 -17.72 33.25 -12.58
N ALA A 368 -17.84 32.70 -11.36
CA ALA A 368 -17.50 33.38 -10.13
C ALA A 368 -16.10 32.94 -9.68
N LEU A 369 -15.11 33.84 -9.79
CA LEU A 369 -13.70 33.57 -9.47
C LEU A 369 -13.17 34.63 -8.50
N ALA A 370 -12.52 34.22 -7.42
CA ALA A 370 -11.97 35.10 -6.38
C ALA A 370 -12.92 36.24 -5.90
N GLY A 371 -14.24 36.00 -5.88
CA GLY A 371 -15.26 36.99 -5.48
C GLY A 371 -15.73 37.94 -6.59
N HIS A 372 -15.24 37.78 -7.82
CA HIS A 372 -15.66 38.52 -9.01
C HIS A 372 -16.58 37.67 -9.91
N ARG A 373 -17.57 38.30 -10.55
CA ARG A 373 -18.35 37.67 -11.63
C ARG A 373 -17.77 38.09 -12.97
N LEU A 374 -17.24 37.13 -13.71
CA LEU A 374 -16.63 37.33 -15.02
C LEU A 374 -17.48 36.63 -16.08
N SER A 375 -17.71 37.29 -17.21
CA SER A 375 -18.34 36.66 -18.37
C SER A 375 -17.24 35.96 -19.17
N ARG A 376 -17.13 34.64 -19.02
CA ARG A 376 -16.22 33.82 -19.82
C ARG A 376 -16.84 33.66 -21.21
N ARG A 377 -16.03 33.88 -22.24
CA ARG A 377 -16.41 33.64 -23.63
C ARG A 377 -15.34 32.81 -24.29
N ALA A 378 -15.78 31.91 -25.17
CA ALA A 378 -14.89 31.10 -25.97
C ALA A 378 -15.41 30.99 -27.40
N SER A 379 -14.48 31.11 -28.34
CA SER A 379 -14.67 30.85 -29.76
C SER A 379 -14.33 29.39 -30.02
N VAL A 380 -15.23 28.63 -30.65
CA VAL A 380 -15.09 27.18 -30.88
C VAL A 380 -15.27 26.86 -32.36
N GLY A 381 -14.20 26.42 -33.01
CA GLY A 381 -14.20 25.89 -34.38
C GLY A 381 -14.29 24.37 -34.40
N LEU A 382 -14.78 23.81 -35.51
CA LEU A 382 -14.95 22.37 -35.70
C LEU A 382 -14.30 21.92 -37.03
N ALA A 383 -13.56 20.83 -36.97
CA ALA A 383 -13.15 20.03 -38.11
C ALA A 383 -13.53 18.56 -37.90
N ILE A 384 -13.71 17.82 -38.99
CA ILE A 384 -14.10 16.41 -38.94
C ILE A 384 -13.21 15.62 -39.88
N ALA A 385 -12.75 14.46 -39.41
CA ALA A 385 -12.06 13.47 -40.23
C ALA A 385 -12.94 12.23 -40.42
N GLN A 386 -13.01 11.75 -41.65
CA GLN A 386 -13.76 10.53 -42.01
C GLN A 386 -12.85 9.42 -42.58
N ASP A 387 -11.60 9.75 -42.88
CA ASP A 387 -10.62 8.83 -43.40
C ASP A 387 -9.22 9.17 -42.87
N SER A 388 -8.30 8.21 -43.03
CA SER A 388 -6.91 8.35 -42.60
C SER A 388 -6.05 9.16 -43.56
N SER A 389 -6.63 9.82 -44.58
CA SER A 389 -5.87 10.64 -45.56
C SER A 389 -5.60 12.06 -45.05
N THR A 390 -6.34 12.48 -44.02
CA THR A 390 -6.17 13.81 -43.41
C THR A 390 -5.13 13.75 -42.29
N SER A 391 -4.12 14.62 -42.31
CA SER A 391 -3.15 14.73 -41.23
C SER A 391 -3.72 15.48 -40.01
N ALA A 392 -3.13 15.25 -38.84
CA ALA A 392 -3.47 15.97 -37.61
C ALA A 392 -3.35 17.50 -37.79
N ASP A 393 -2.25 17.97 -38.39
CA ASP A 393 -2.04 19.39 -38.66
C ASP A 393 -3.12 19.98 -39.58
N ALA A 394 -3.50 19.25 -40.65
CA ALA A 394 -4.54 19.72 -41.56
C ALA A 394 -5.92 19.82 -40.90
N LEU A 395 -6.23 18.93 -39.95
CA LEU A 395 -7.46 18.99 -39.14
C LEU A 395 -7.44 20.18 -38.19
N LEU A 396 -6.34 20.39 -37.47
CA LEU A 396 -6.18 21.51 -36.56
C LEU A 396 -6.26 22.85 -37.32
N ASP A 397 -5.61 22.96 -38.48
CA ASP A 397 -5.70 24.14 -39.36
C ASP A 397 -7.13 24.37 -39.87
N SER A 398 -7.87 23.30 -40.16
CA SER A 398 -9.27 23.41 -40.58
C SER A 398 -10.17 23.89 -39.44
N ALA A 399 -9.96 23.38 -38.23
CA ALA A 399 -10.69 23.79 -37.04
C ALA A 399 -10.37 25.25 -36.67
N ASP A 400 -9.11 25.66 -36.81
CA ASP A 400 -8.66 27.05 -36.62
C ASP A 400 -9.36 28.02 -37.57
N ARG A 401 -9.38 27.70 -38.87
CA ARG A 401 -10.09 28.54 -39.85
C ARG A 401 -11.59 28.68 -39.54
N ASP A 402 -12.24 27.61 -39.08
CA ASP A 402 -13.65 27.67 -38.65
C ASP A 402 -13.82 28.52 -37.39
N MET A 403 -12.94 28.35 -36.40
CA MET A 403 -12.93 29.13 -35.16
C MET A 403 -12.75 30.62 -35.45
N TYR A 404 -11.75 30.98 -36.27
CA TYR A 404 -11.42 32.35 -36.61
C TYR A 404 -12.56 33.04 -37.36
N ARG A 405 -13.21 32.36 -38.31
CA ARG A 405 -14.40 32.86 -39.00
C ARG A 405 -15.52 33.22 -38.01
N ARG A 406 -15.80 32.31 -37.06
CA ARG A 406 -16.83 32.53 -36.03
C ARG A 406 -16.47 33.68 -35.09
N LYS A 407 -15.20 33.82 -34.73
CA LYS A 407 -14.69 34.94 -33.91
C LYS A 407 -14.92 36.29 -34.61
N GLN A 408 -14.68 36.36 -35.92
CA GLN A 408 -14.95 37.56 -36.73
C GLN A 408 -16.44 37.88 -36.86
N ASP A 409 -17.28 36.89 -37.18
CA ASP A 409 -18.72 37.07 -37.32
C ASP A 409 -19.35 37.59 -36.02
N ARG A 410 -18.86 37.09 -34.87
CA ARG A 410 -19.28 37.54 -33.54
C ARG A 410 -18.81 38.95 -33.21
N ALA A 411 -17.57 39.32 -33.55
CA ALA A 411 -17.07 40.68 -33.35
C ALA A 411 -17.86 41.72 -34.16
N GLN A 412 -18.31 41.35 -35.37
CA GLN A 412 -19.19 42.18 -36.19
C GLN A 412 -20.60 42.32 -35.58
N HIS A 413 -21.14 41.25 -34.97
CA HIS A 413 -22.42 41.31 -34.27
C HIS A 413 -22.36 42.14 -32.97
N ASP A 414 -21.30 41.99 -32.18
CA ASP A 414 -21.11 42.75 -30.93
C ASP A 414 -20.86 44.25 -31.20
N SER A 415 -20.23 44.61 -32.32
CA SER A 415 -20.06 46.01 -32.73
C SER A 415 -21.36 46.62 -33.32
N ALA A 416 -22.13 45.85 -34.08
CA ALA A 416 -23.43 46.27 -34.61
C ALA A 416 -24.52 46.42 -33.52
N SER A 417 -24.41 45.68 -32.41
CA SER A 417 -25.34 45.78 -31.28
C SER A 417 -24.98 46.92 -30.32
N ARG A 418 -23.69 47.23 -30.11
CA ARG A 418 -23.25 48.43 -29.37
C ARG A 418 -23.62 49.73 -30.09
N SER A 419 -23.44 49.80 -31.41
CA SER A 419 -23.80 50.98 -32.21
C SER A 419 -25.32 51.24 -32.27
N ARG A 420 -26.16 50.24 -32.01
CA ARG A 420 -27.62 50.43 -31.87
C ARG A 420 -28.07 50.87 -30.47
N GLN A 421 -27.25 50.66 -29.43
CA GLN A 421 -27.54 51.12 -28.06
C GLN A 421 -27.17 52.60 -27.84
N ASP A 422 -26.23 53.14 -28.62
CA ASP A 422 -25.83 54.55 -28.55
C ASP A 422 -26.76 55.50 -29.33
N ASP A 423 -27.72 54.97 -30.10
CA ASP A 423 -28.63 55.72 -30.98
C ASP A 423 -30.09 55.83 -30.43
N GLU A 424 -30.35 55.41 -29.18
CA GLU A 424 -31.64 55.71 -28.51
C GLU A 424 -31.59 57.10 -27.86
N PRO A 425 -32.42 58.08 -28.29
CA PRO A 425 -32.47 59.38 -27.65
C PRO A 425 -33.12 59.27 -26.26
N ARG A 426 -32.52 59.96 -25.29
CA ARG A 426 -33.02 60.11 -23.91
C ARG A 426 -34.43 60.65 -23.80
#